data_AF-A0ABD3NJV4-F1
#
_entry.id   AF-A0ABD3NJV4-F1
#
_cell.length_a   1.000
_cell.length_b   1.000
_cell.length_c   1.000
_cell.angle_alpha   90.00
_cell.angle_beta   90.00
_cell.angle_gamma   90.00
#
_symmetry.space_group_name_H-M   'P 1'
#
loop_
_entity.id
_entity.type
_entity.pdbx_description
1 polymer ?
#
loop_
_entity_poly.entity_id
_entity_poly.type
_entity_poly.pdbx_seq_one_letter_code
_entity_poly.pdbx_strand_id
1 'polypeptide(L)'
;MPSSSKPRLIHESLHIISQSIRFLAIGVVSQGLFMTGYNFSLSTLEPLGYSASTIYAMFYTFYIPVGHLLQCFFVFGWPDEYLPSLMSNVPIGLTAMAIGTALTAFLSKVRFNATAEDWISLALGTEPRDRSKDEGEFYSSLVVMIATGVWCYVLSLYVNATPVPTAKANAEKDPAKEL
;
A
#
# COMPACT_ATOMS: atom_id res chain seq x y z
N MET A 1 -0.81 -29.68 -17.23
CA MET A 1 0.50 -29.41 -16.60
C MET A 1 0.53 -27.95 -16.22
N PRO A 2 0.47 -27.56 -14.93
CA PRO A 2 0.65 -26.16 -14.57
C PRO A 2 2.14 -25.87 -14.64
N SER A 3 2.56 -24.99 -15.55
CA SER A 3 3.95 -24.54 -15.61
C SER A 3 4.27 -23.79 -14.33
N SER A 4 5.26 -24.28 -13.58
CA SER A 4 5.97 -23.56 -12.51
C SER A 4 6.77 -22.37 -13.09
N SER A 5 6.11 -21.50 -13.86
CA SER A 5 6.73 -20.30 -14.39
C SER A 5 6.72 -19.23 -13.31
N LYS A 6 7.91 -18.73 -12.97
CA LYS A 6 8.06 -17.55 -12.11
C LYS A 6 7.09 -16.44 -12.56
N PRO A 7 6.51 -15.67 -11.63
CA PRO A 7 5.60 -14.58 -11.97
C PRO A 7 6.26 -13.64 -12.97
N ARG A 8 5.55 -13.29 -14.05
CA ARG A 8 6.10 -12.45 -15.13
C ARG A 8 6.10 -10.99 -14.68
N LEU A 9 7.26 -10.54 -14.20
CA LEU A 9 7.53 -9.12 -13.94
C LEU A 9 7.89 -8.40 -15.25
N ILE A 10 7.84 -7.06 -15.24
CA ILE A 10 8.16 -6.24 -16.41
C ILE A 10 9.61 -6.40 -16.89
N HIS A 11 10.53 -6.74 -15.99
CA HIS A 11 11.93 -6.97 -16.33
C HIS A 11 12.56 -8.04 -15.42
N GLU A 12 13.41 -8.90 -15.98
CA GLU A 12 13.98 -10.03 -15.25
C GLU A 12 14.87 -9.62 -14.07
N SER A 13 15.55 -8.47 -14.17
CA SER A 13 16.39 -7.93 -13.08
C SER A 13 15.62 -7.71 -11.78
N LEU A 14 14.30 -7.51 -11.86
CA LEU A 14 13.46 -7.35 -10.68
C LEU A 14 13.42 -8.62 -9.84
N HIS A 15 13.65 -9.80 -10.41
CA HIS A 15 13.73 -11.05 -9.64
C HIS A 15 14.92 -11.12 -8.68
N ILE A 16 15.94 -10.28 -8.87
CA ILE A 16 17.10 -10.18 -7.97
C ILE A 16 16.70 -9.49 -6.65
N ILE A 17 15.70 -8.60 -6.72
CA ILE A 17 15.22 -7.81 -5.59
C ILE A 17 14.12 -8.59 -4.86
N SER A 18 14.16 -8.62 -3.53
CA SER A 18 13.12 -9.28 -2.74
C SER A 18 11.76 -8.62 -2.95
N GLN A 19 10.69 -9.42 -2.91
CA GLN A 19 9.32 -8.94 -3.14
C GLN A 19 8.92 -7.83 -2.17
N SER A 20 9.37 -7.88 -0.91
CA SER A 20 9.10 -6.86 0.11
C SER A 20 9.75 -5.51 -0.24
N ILE A 21 10.99 -5.53 -0.75
CA ILE A 21 11.68 -4.30 -1.19
C ILE A 21 10.98 -3.72 -2.42
N ARG A 22 10.57 -4.58 -3.38
CA ARG A 22 9.80 -4.12 -4.55
C ARG A 22 8.47 -3.52 -4.13
N PHE A 23 7.73 -4.17 -3.22
CA PHE A 23 6.47 -3.66 -2.70
C PHE A 23 6.63 -2.30 -2.04
N LEU A 24 7.66 -2.13 -1.20
CA LEU A 24 7.95 -0.85 -0.54
C LEU A 24 8.28 0.24 -1.57
N ALA A 25 9.20 -0.03 -2.49
CA ALA A 25 9.64 0.95 -3.49
C ALA A 25 8.46 1.39 -4.38
N ILE A 26 7.64 0.44 -4.83
CA ILE A 26 6.45 0.72 -5.63
C ILE A 26 5.36 1.39 -4.80
N GLY A 27 5.23 1.07 -3.52
CA GLY A 27 4.37 1.79 -2.59
C GLY A 27 4.74 3.28 -2.51
N VAL A 28 6.02 3.61 -2.39
CA VAL A 28 6.51 5.01 -2.37
C VAL A 28 6.22 5.71 -3.69
N VAL A 29 6.54 5.08 -4.83
CA VAL A 29 6.26 5.64 -6.16
C VAL A 29 4.76 5.86 -6.36
N SER A 30 3.94 4.86 -6.00
CA SER A 30 2.48 4.93 -6.07
C SER A 30 1.95 6.09 -5.20
N GLN A 31 2.42 6.22 -3.95
CA GLN A 31 2.02 7.31 -3.09
C GLN A 31 2.38 8.69 -3.67
N GLY A 32 3.58 8.84 -4.24
CA GLY A 32 4.00 10.07 -4.92
C GLY A 32 3.12 10.42 -6.11
N LEU A 33 2.80 9.43 -6.96
CA LEU A 33 1.87 9.60 -8.09
C LEU A 33 0.46 9.96 -7.62
N PHE A 34 -0.03 9.29 -6.57
CA PHE A 34 -1.34 9.57 -5.98
C PHE A 34 -1.42 11.00 -5.47
N MET A 35 -0.47 11.42 -4.63
CA MET A 35 -0.45 12.76 -4.05
C MET A 35 -0.33 13.82 -5.13
N THR A 36 0.55 13.63 -6.12
CA THR A 36 0.73 14.59 -7.22
C THR A 36 -0.55 14.71 -8.05
N GLY A 37 -1.12 13.58 -8.47
CA GLY A 37 -2.34 13.57 -9.29
C GLY A 37 -3.57 14.09 -8.54
N TYR A 38 -3.71 13.77 -7.26
CA TYR A 38 -4.80 14.27 -6.44
C TYR A 38 -4.70 15.78 -6.21
N ASN A 39 -3.52 16.29 -5.84
CA ASN A 39 -3.32 17.73 -5.66
C ASN A 39 -3.52 18.52 -6.97
N PHE A 40 -3.09 17.97 -8.10
CA PHE A 40 -3.38 18.53 -9.42
C PHE A 40 -4.89 18.53 -9.72
N SER A 41 -5.59 17.46 -9.36
CA SER A 41 -7.04 17.36 -9.54
C SER A 41 -7.77 18.37 -8.66
N LEU A 42 -7.34 18.55 -7.40
CA LEU A 42 -7.86 19.58 -6.50
C LEU A 42 -7.67 20.98 -7.08
N SER A 43 -6.44 21.34 -7.46
CA SER A 43 -6.16 22.69 -7.98
C SER A 43 -6.92 23.03 -9.26
N THR A 44 -7.33 22.02 -10.03
CA THR A 44 -8.09 22.20 -11.27
C THR A 44 -9.61 22.19 -11.06
N LEU A 45 -10.12 21.30 -10.20
CA LEU A 45 -11.56 21.03 -10.07
C LEU A 45 -12.21 21.75 -8.89
N GLU A 46 -11.47 22.04 -7.82
CA GLU A 46 -12.00 22.80 -6.68
C GLU A 46 -12.44 24.22 -7.10
N PRO A 47 -11.71 24.97 -7.94
CA PRO A 47 -12.18 26.26 -8.45
C PRO A 47 -13.45 26.17 -9.30
N LEU A 48 -13.80 24.99 -9.81
CA LEU A 48 -15.03 24.74 -10.57
C LEU A 48 -16.23 24.42 -9.66
N GLY A 49 -16.05 24.43 -8.34
CA GLY A 49 -17.10 24.23 -7.35
C GLY A 49 -17.30 22.77 -6.91
N TYR A 50 -16.43 21.84 -7.32
CA TYR A 50 -16.49 20.46 -6.84
C TYR A 50 -15.90 20.35 -5.43
N SER A 51 -16.57 19.62 -4.54
CA SER A 51 -16.03 19.36 -3.19
C SER A 51 -14.78 18.47 -3.27
N ALA A 52 -13.82 18.69 -2.35
CA ALA A 52 -12.62 17.86 -2.23
C ALA A 52 -12.94 16.35 -2.11
N SER A 53 -14.01 16.00 -1.40
CA SER A 53 -14.48 14.62 -1.27
C SER A 53 -14.93 14.01 -2.61
N THR A 54 -15.60 14.77 -3.47
CA THR A 54 -16.04 14.32 -4.80
C THR A 54 -14.83 14.12 -5.71
N ILE A 55 -13.91 15.09 -5.71
CA ILE A 55 -12.66 15.03 -6.47
C ILE A 55 -11.84 13.80 -6.04
N TYR A 56 -11.73 13.58 -4.73
CA TYR A 56 -11.05 12.41 -4.16
C TYR A 56 -11.69 11.11 -4.62
N ALA A 57 -13.01 10.96 -4.50
CA ALA A 57 -13.71 9.75 -4.90
C ALA A 57 -13.54 9.45 -6.40
N MET A 58 -13.66 10.46 -7.26
CA MET A 58 -13.45 10.30 -8.70
C MET A 58 -12.00 9.91 -9.00
N PHE A 59 -11.03 10.67 -8.49
CA PHE A 59 -9.61 10.40 -8.71
C PHE A 59 -9.23 9.00 -8.23
N TYR A 60 -9.68 8.60 -7.04
CA TYR A 60 -9.39 7.30 -6.46
C TYR A 60 -9.97 6.15 -7.29
N THR A 61 -11.17 6.32 -7.84
CA THR A 61 -11.81 5.33 -8.73
C THR A 61 -10.96 5.06 -9.98
N PHE A 62 -10.39 6.10 -10.58
CA PHE A 62 -9.48 5.95 -11.72
C PHE A 62 -8.07 5.49 -11.32
N TYR A 63 -7.64 5.82 -10.11
CA TYR A 63 -6.31 5.48 -9.62
C TYR A 63 -6.19 4.01 -9.19
N ILE A 64 -7.24 3.40 -8.64
CA ILE A 64 -7.22 1.99 -8.19
C ILE A 64 -6.65 1.04 -9.28
N PRO A 65 -7.14 1.06 -10.55
CA PRO A 65 -6.56 0.24 -11.61
C PRO A 65 -5.08 0.55 -11.88
N VAL A 66 -4.68 1.82 -11.84
CA VAL A 66 -3.29 2.24 -12.09
C VAL A 66 -2.37 1.72 -10.97
N GLY A 67 -2.77 1.88 -9.72
CA GLY A 67 -2.04 1.33 -8.57
C GLY A 67 -1.89 -0.19 -8.66
N HIS A 68 -2.95 -0.89 -9.07
CA HIS A 68 -2.88 -2.34 -9.27
C HIS A 68 -1.93 -2.74 -10.41
N LEU A 69 -1.94 -2.03 -11.54
CA LEU A 69 -0.99 -2.26 -12.63
C LEU A 69 0.46 -2.15 -12.18
N LEU A 70 0.79 -1.12 -11.37
CA LEU A 70 2.13 -0.97 -10.80
C LEU A 70 2.50 -2.18 -9.93
N GLN A 71 1.58 -2.67 -9.10
CA GLN A 71 1.82 -3.85 -8.26
C GLN A 71 2.01 -5.13 -9.11
N CYS A 72 1.21 -5.32 -10.17
CA CYS A 72 1.37 -6.44 -11.09
C CYS A 72 2.72 -6.39 -11.83
N PHE A 73 3.07 -5.25 -12.43
CA PHE A 73 4.28 -5.17 -13.25
C PHE A 73 5.57 -5.30 -12.44
N PHE A 74 5.59 -4.75 -11.23
CA PHE A 74 6.84 -4.59 -10.49
C PHE A 74 6.95 -5.50 -9.27
N VAL A 75 5.85 -6.04 -8.75
CA VAL A 75 5.87 -6.75 -7.46
C VAL A 75 5.43 -8.20 -7.58
N PHE A 76 4.19 -8.43 -8.00
CA PHE A 76 3.53 -9.75 -7.96
C PHE A 76 3.52 -10.50 -9.29
N GLY A 77 3.78 -9.81 -10.40
CA GLY A 77 3.65 -10.35 -11.75
C GLY A 77 2.27 -10.14 -12.34
N TRP A 78 2.18 -10.27 -13.65
CA TRP A 78 0.90 -10.21 -14.36
C TRP A 78 0.01 -11.42 -14.01
N PRO A 79 -1.25 -11.20 -13.59
CA PRO A 79 -2.18 -12.28 -13.28
C PRO A 79 -2.74 -12.93 -14.55
N ASP A 80 -3.18 -14.19 -14.47
CA ASP A 80 -3.85 -14.87 -15.58
C ASP A 80 -5.16 -14.17 -15.97
N GLU A 81 -5.92 -13.74 -14.96
CA GLU A 81 -7.16 -12.97 -15.12
C GLU A 81 -7.04 -11.63 -14.38
N TYR A 82 -6.85 -10.54 -15.15
CA TYR A 82 -6.62 -9.21 -14.58
C TYR A 82 -7.81 -8.65 -13.80
N LEU A 83 -9.03 -8.76 -14.35
CA LEU A 83 -10.20 -8.14 -13.72
C LEU A 83 -10.56 -8.78 -12.36
N PRO A 84 -10.61 -10.11 -12.21
CA PRO A 84 -10.78 -10.75 -10.90
C PRO A 84 -9.67 -10.41 -9.90
N SER A 85 -8.42 -10.34 -10.36
CA SER A 85 -7.27 -9.90 -9.54
C SER A 85 -7.44 -8.45 -9.07
N LEU A 86 -7.89 -7.55 -9.94
CA LEU A 86 -8.16 -6.17 -9.55
C LEU A 86 -9.26 -6.12 -8.47
N MET A 87 -10.37 -6.82 -8.69
CA MET A 87 -11.52 -6.82 -7.77
C MET A 87 -11.19 -7.44 -6.42
N SER A 88 -10.32 -8.45 -6.35
CA SER A 88 -9.86 -9.03 -5.08
C SER A 88 -8.98 -8.08 -4.27
N ASN A 89 -8.33 -7.11 -4.93
CA ASN A 89 -7.49 -6.09 -4.30
C ASN A 89 -8.27 -4.83 -3.90
N VAL A 90 -9.48 -4.60 -4.44
CA VAL A 90 -10.33 -3.44 -4.06
C VAL A 90 -10.61 -3.39 -2.54
N PRO A 91 -11.01 -4.49 -1.86
CA PRO A 91 -11.20 -4.48 -0.41
C PRO A 91 -9.96 -4.10 0.39
N ILE A 92 -8.76 -4.42 -0.11
CA ILE A 92 -7.49 -4.07 0.52
C ILE A 92 -7.34 -2.54 0.54
N GLY A 93 -7.57 -1.89 -0.61
CA GLY A 93 -7.53 -0.42 -0.70
C GLY A 93 -8.57 0.27 0.18
N LEU A 94 -9.82 -0.23 0.18
CA LEU A 94 -10.91 0.35 0.99
C LEU A 94 -10.65 0.20 2.49
N THR A 95 -10.17 -0.96 2.94
CA THR A 95 -9.84 -1.18 4.37
C THR A 95 -8.63 -0.35 4.80
N ALA A 96 -7.62 -0.23 3.95
CA ALA A 96 -6.48 0.65 4.21
C ALA A 96 -6.91 2.12 4.34
N MET A 97 -7.84 2.59 3.49
CA MET A 97 -8.41 3.92 3.60
C MET A 97 -9.16 4.09 4.93
N ALA A 98 -10.04 3.16 5.29
CA ALA A 98 -10.80 3.23 6.54
C ALA A 98 -9.88 3.25 7.76
N ILE A 99 -8.86 2.39 7.80
CA ILE A 99 -7.85 2.36 8.86
C ILE A 99 -7.07 3.67 8.90
N GLY A 100 -6.64 4.17 7.74
CA GLY A 100 -5.92 5.43 7.62
C GLY A 100 -6.73 6.60 8.17
N THR A 101 -7.99 6.75 7.74
CA THR A 101 -8.90 7.79 8.24
C THR A 101 -9.13 7.69 9.74
N ALA A 102 -9.41 6.48 10.25
CA ALA A 102 -9.63 6.28 11.68
C ALA A 102 -8.38 6.61 12.51
N LEU A 103 -7.20 6.22 12.03
CA LEU A 103 -5.94 6.47 12.70
C LEU A 103 -5.55 7.95 12.65
N THR A 104 -5.73 8.63 11.51
CA THR A 104 -5.53 10.09 11.41
C THR A 104 -6.45 10.83 12.40
N ALA A 105 -7.74 10.46 12.46
CA ALA A 105 -8.68 11.07 13.40
C ALA A 105 -8.28 10.82 14.86
N PHE A 106 -7.81 9.61 15.18
CA PHE A 106 -7.30 9.27 16.50
C PHE A 106 -6.05 10.08 16.88
N LEU A 107 -5.05 10.13 15.99
CA LEU A 107 -3.79 10.85 16.21
C LEU A 107 -4.00 12.37 16.33
N SER A 108 -4.93 12.93 15.55
CA SER A 108 -5.35 14.32 15.66
C SER A 108 -6.00 14.59 17.04
N LYS A 109 -6.92 13.73 17.49
CA LYS A 109 -7.58 13.88 18.79
C LYS A 109 -6.62 13.86 19.98
N VAL A 110 -5.58 13.03 19.93
CA VAL A 110 -4.56 12.98 21.00
C VAL A 110 -3.45 14.02 20.83
N ARG A 111 -3.55 14.90 19.82
CA ARG A 111 -2.51 15.88 19.45
C ARG A 111 -1.12 15.26 19.33
N PHE A 112 -1.07 14.06 18.76
CA PHE A 112 0.14 13.23 18.66
C PHE A 112 1.34 14.01 18.10
N ASN A 113 1.08 14.84 17.08
CA ASN A 113 2.11 15.63 16.43
C ASN A 113 2.78 16.62 17.39
N ALA A 114 1.99 17.33 18.22
CA ALA A 114 2.51 18.24 19.23
C ALA A 114 3.30 17.49 20.31
N THR A 115 2.82 16.31 20.73
CA THR A 115 3.54 15.46 21.68
C THR A 115 4.88 14.96 21.11
N ALA A 116 4.91 14.56 19.83
CA ALA A 116 6.11 14.11 19.16
C ALA A 116 7.15 15.23 19.02
N GLU A 117 6.72 16.44 18.65
CA GLU A 117 7.58 17.62 18.59
C GLU A 117 8.16 17.98 19.96
N ASP A 118 7.34 18.02 21.00
CA ASP A 118 7.79 18.29 22.37
C ASP A 118 8.83 17.25 22.83
N TRP A 119 8.63 15.96 22.51
CA TRP A 119 9.59 14.90 22.80
C TRP A 119 10.91 15.03 22.04
N ILE A 120 10.85 15.37 20.74
CA ILE A 120 12.04 15.52 19.90
C ILE A 120 12.85 16.74 20.35
N SER A 121 12.19 17.86 20.64
CA SER A 121 12.83 19.05 21.19
C SER A 121 13.49 18.78 22.53
N LEU A 122 12.85 18.01 23.42
CA LEU A 122 13.45 17.59 24.70
C LEU A 122 14.70 16.71 24.49
N ALA A 123 14.64 15.76 23.55
CA ALA A 123 15.73 14.83 23.29
C ALA A 123 16.93 15.47 22.58
N LEU A 124 16.69 16.45 21.71
CA LEU A 124 17.72 17.15 20.92
C LEU A 124 18.19 18.47 21.55
N GLY A 125 17.55 18.92 22.63
CA GLY A 125 17.89 20.17 23.31
C GLY A 125 17.63 21.43 22.47
N THR A 126 16.73 21.35 21.49
CA THR A 126 16.36 22.48 20.63
C THR A 126 15.16 23.21 21.22
N GLU A 127 15.10 24.54 21.07
CA GLU A 127 13.91 25.30 21.49
C GLU A 127 12.67 24.77 20.74
N PRO A 128 11.52 24.62 21.44
CA PRO A 128 10.30 24.15 20.81
C PRO A 128 9.94 25.10 19.65
N ARG A 129 9.78 24.51 18.47
CA ARG A 129 9.42 25.24 17.25
C ARG A 129 8.11 25.99 17.49
N ASP A 130 8.06 27.26 17.09
CA ASP A 130 6.94 28.16 17.38
C ASP A 130 5.60 27.54 16.91
N ARG A 131 4.75 27.16 17.89
CA ARG A 131 3.48 26.45 17.70
C ARG A 131 2.47 27.22 16.83
N SER A 132 2.74 28.49 16.56
CA SER A 132 1.84 29.41 15.86
C SER A 132 1.93 29.39 14.33
N LYS A 133 2.96 28.74 13.75
CA LYS A 133 3.23 28.91 12.30
C LYS A 133 3.14 27.68 11.41
N ASP A 134 3.12 26.46 11.93
CA ASP A 134 2.86 25.27 11.12
C ASP A 134 2.43 24.11 12.05
N GLU A 135 1.12 23.88 12.21
CA GLU A 135 0.64 22.57 12.71
C GLU A 135 0.84 21.52 11.60
N GLY A 136 2.11 21.23 11.27
CA GLY A 136 2.44 20.27 10.23
C GLY A 136 2.17 18.85 10.71
N GLU A 137 1.15 18.17 10.20
CA GLU A 137 0.76 16.79 10.57
C GLU A 137 1.74 15.70 10.10
N PHE A 138 3.03 16.01 10.02
CA PHE A 138 4.06 15.16 9.43
C PHE A 138 4.21 13.83 10.18
N TYR A 139 4.31 13.86 11.51
CA TYR A 139 4.52 12.64 12.30
C TYR A 139 3.29 11.73 12.27
N SER A 140 2.10 12.32 12.37
CA SER A 140 0.84 11.58 12.24
C SER A 140 0.73 10.93 10.85
N SER A 141 1.06 11.67 9.79
CA SER A 141 1.07 11.16 8.42
C SER A 141 2.06 10.02 8.22
N LEU A 142 3.25 10.10 8.82
CA LEU A 142 4.26 9.03 8.77
C LEU A 142 3.74 7.73 9.43
N VAL A 143 3.15 7.84 10.62
CA VAL A 143 2.58 6.69 11.32
C VAL A 143 1.45 6.05 10.52
N VAL A 144 0.55 6.87 9.96
CA VAL A 144 -0.55 6.40 9.12
C VAL A 144 -0.04 5.70 7.87
N MET A 145 0.97 6.26 7.21
CA MET A 145 1.60 5.64 6.03
C MET A 145 2.22 4.28 6.35
N ILE A 146 2.91 4.15 7.49
CA ILE A 146 3.50 2.87 7.92
C ILE A 146 2.40 1.85 8.22
N ALA A 147 1.40 2.22 9.03
CA ALA A 147 0.33 1.32 9.44
C ALA A 147 -0.48 0.80 8.24
N THR A 148 -0.90 1.72 7.35
CA THR A 148 -1.63 1.36 6.13
C THR A 148 -0.76 0.59 5.13
N GLY A 149 0.53 0.93 5.02
CA GLY A 149 1.48 0.21 4.18
C GLY A 149 1.69 -1.24 4.62
N VAL A 150 1.87 -1.49 5.93
CA VAL A 150 1.97 -2.84 6.51
C VAL A 150 0.68 -3.61 6.27
N TRP A 151 -0.47 -2.99 6.50
CA TRP A 151 -1.78 -3.61 6.26
C TRP A 151 -1.96 -4.05 4.80
N CYS A 152 -1.69 -3.14 3.86
CA CYS A 152 -1.74 -3.41 2.42
C CYS A 152 -0.77 -4.53 2.02
N TYR A 153 0.43 -4.56 2.60
CA TYR A 153 1.42 -5.58 2.31
C TYR A 153 0.94 -6.97 2.76
N VAL A 154 0.49 -7.10 4.02
CA VAL A 154 0.05 -8.38 4.59
C VAL A 154 -1.14 -8.95 3.80
N LEU A 155 -2.15 -8.12 3.50
CA LEU A 155 -3.29 -8.57 2.71
C LEU A 155 -2.93 -8.88 1.26
N SER A 156 -2.06 -8.07 0.64
CA SER A 156 -1.59 -8.36 -0.72
C SER A 156 -0.81 -9.66 -0.80
N LEU A 157 -0.05 -10.02 0.24
CA LEU A 157 0.56 -11.34 0.33
C LEU A 157 -0.50 -12.44 0.42
N TYR A 158 -1.51 -12.27 1.26
CA TYR A 158 -2.55 -13.28 1.44
C TYR A 158 -3.38 -13.50 0.16
N VAL A 159 -3.68 -12.43 -0.57
CA VAL A 159 -4.54 -12.48 -1.77
C VAL A 159 -3.76 -12.81 -3.04
N ASN A 160 -2.52 -12.32 -3.17
CA ASN A 160 -1.76 -12.41 -4.43
C ASN A 160 -0.55 -13.35 -4.37
N ALA A 161 -0.16 -13.89 -3.21
CA ALA A 161 0.89 -14.91 -3.20
C ALA A 161 0.35 -16.19 -3.85
N THR A 162 1.04 -16.65 -4.89
CA THR A 162 0.81 -17.99 -5.43
C THR A 162 1.05 -19.00 -4.31
N PRO A 163 0.15 -19.97 -4.08
CA PRO A 163 0.38 -21.00 -3.09
C PRO A 163 1.72 -21.68 -3.43
N VAL A 164 2.67 -21.63 -2.49
CA VAL A 164 3.87 -22.44 -2.55
C VAL A 164 3.37 -23.88 -2.74
N PRO A 165 3.72 -24.58 -3.83
CA PRO A 165 3.34 -25.97 -3.96
C PRO A 165 3.96 -26.67 -2.76
N THR A 166 3.12 -27.11 -1.84
CA THR A 166 3.48 -28.06 -0.79
C THR A 166 3.69 -29.41 -1.48
N ALA A 167 4.72 -29.48 -2.32
CA ALA A 167 5.29 -30.71 -2.81
C ALA A 167 6.06 -31.32 -1.63
N LYS A 168 5.32 -31.97 -0.72
CA LYS A 168 5.72 -32.99 0.27
C LYS A 168 4.63 -33.10 1.34
N ALA A 169 3.58 -33.86 1.06
CA ALA A 169 2.77 -34.48 2.12
C ALA A 169 2.05 -35.76 1.66
N ASN A 170 1.74 -35.92 0.37
CA ASN A 170 1.00 -37.10 -0.12
C ASN A 170 1.67 -37.77 -1.34
N ALA A 171 2.99 -37.92 -1.32
CA ALA A 171 3.63 -38.90 -2.20
C ALA A 171 3.52 -40.28 -1.54
N GLU A 172 2.48 -41.01 -1.95
CA GLU A 172 2.60 -42.43 -2.30
C GLU A 172 2.97 -43.38 -1.14
N LYS A 173 1.95 -43.78 -0.36
CA LYS A 173 1.93 -45.16 0.16
C LYS A 173 1.74 -46.08 -1.03
N ASP A 174 2.86 -46.53 -1.58
CA ASP A 174 2.95 -47.59 -2.57
C ASP A 174 2.31 -48.88 -1.99
N PRO A 175 1.19 -49.38 -2.54
CA PRO A 175 0.57 -50.62 -2.07
C PRO A 175 1.34 -51.89 -2.50
N ALA A 176 2.47 -51.77 -3.21
CA ALA A 176 3.24 -52.92 -3.68
C ALA A 176 4.28 -53.49 -2.68
N LYS A 177 4.26 -53.06 -1.40
CA LYS A 177 5.15 -53.58 -0.34
C LYS A 177 4.49 -54.46 0.73
N GLU A 178 3.25 -54.88 0.53
CA GLU A 178 2.55 -55.82 1.44
C GLU A 178 2.12 -57.12 0.72
N LEU A 179 3.08 -57.81 0.09
CA LEU A 179 2.95 -59.23 -0.26
C LEU A 179 4.15 -60.02 0.26
#